data_AF-A0A1Z9LSR7-F1
#
_entry.id   AF-A0A1Z9LSR7-F1
#
_cell.length_a   1.000
_cell.length_b   1.000
_cell.length_c   1.000
_cell.angle_alpha   90.00
_cell.angle_beta   90.00
_cell.angle_gamma   90.00
#
_symmetry.space_group_name_H-M   'P 1'
#
loop_
_entity.id
_entity.type
_entity.pdbx_description
1 polymer ?
#
loop_
_entity_poly.entity_id
_entity_poly.type
_entity_poly.pdbx_seq_one_letter_code
_entity_poly.pdbx_strand_id
1 'polypeptide(L)'
;MKILIANEYPDLLKKYKVEQFALDDLICIPPDEWLEKRMKEFGYEDSFKKHGMKYPISVSTGEHDWVLERFKRKNLPHVVDGKVKPGLYVHSGNKRVYWARQNGYTHIEGYMINEREDKAMTRAHTHISHDRIPK
;
A
#
# COMPACT_ATOMS: atom_id res chain seq x y z
N MET A 1 -13.18 -16.38 2.49
CA MET A 1 -12.51 -15.14 2.03
C MET A 1 -12.45 -14.17 3.20
N LYS A 2 -11.24 -13.73 3.61
CA LYS A 2 -11.04 -12.77 4.69
C LYS A 2 -10.48 -11.48 4.10
N ILE A 3 -11.19 -10.36 4.27
CA ILE A 3 -10.87 -9.07 3.64
C ILE A 3 -10.49 -8.07 4.73
N LEU A 4 -9.39 -7.35 4.53
CA LEU A 4 -9.03 -6.21 5.39
C LEU A 4 -9.68 -4.95 4.83
N ILE A 5 -10.68 -4.44 5.55
CA ILE A 5 -11.53 -3.29 5.18
C ILE A 5 -11.02 -2.03 5.89
N ALA A 6 -11.09 -0.88 5.22
CA ALA A 6 -10.73 0.40 5.81
C ALA A 6 -11.86 0.93 6.71
N ASN A 7 -11.49 1.59 7.81
CA ASN A 7 -12.48 2.21 8.71
C ASN A 7 -12.92 3.61 8.24
N GLU A 8 -12.06 4.31 7.50
CA GLU A 8 -12.28 5.68 7.05
C GLU A 8 -11.91 5.87 5.58
N TYR A 9 -12.70 6.68 4.87
CA TYR A 9 -12.52 7.03 3.47
C TYR A 9 -12.50 8.56 3.33
N PRO A 10 -11.32 9.19 3.20
CA PRO A 10 -11.22 10.65 3.10
C PRO A 10 -12.08 11.20 1.95
N ASP A 11 -12.81 12.30 2.19
CA ASP A 11 -13.78 12.85 1.23
C ASP A 11 -13.18 13.12 -0.15
N LEU A 12 -11.96 13.68 -0.19
CA LEU A 12 -11.24 13.96 -1.42
C LEU A 12 -10.86 12.71 -2.23
N LEU A 13 -10.86 11.53 -1.59
CA LEU A 13 -10.59 10.25 -2.22
C LEU A 13 -11.87 9.50 -2.63
N LYS A 14 -13.07 10.01 -2.29
CA LYS A 14 -14.34 9.39 -2.70
C LYS A 14 -14.57 9.38 -4.22
N LYS A 15 -13.81 10.17 -4.97
CA LYS A 15 -13.80 10.12 -6.43
C LYS A 15 -13.18 8.84 -6.99
N TYR A 16 -12.37 8.13 -6.21
CA TYR A 16 -11.83 6.82 -6.59
C TYR A 16 -12.79 5.73 -6.14
N LYS A 17 -12.99 4.74 -7.00
CA LYS A 17 -13.71 3.52 -6.65
C LYS A 17 -12.91 2.75 -5.60
N VAL A 18 -13.55 2.34 -4.52
CA VAL A 18 -12.98 1.38 -3.56
C VAL A 18 -13.08 -0.01 -4.18
N GLU A 19 -11.95 -0.70 -4.23
CA GLU A 19 -11.84 -2.04 -4.79
C GLU A 19 -11.17 -2.98 -3.78
N GLN A 20 -11.41 -4.29 -3.94
CA GLN A 20 -10.80 -5.33 -3.13
C GLN A 20 -9.73 -6.03 -3.97
N PHE A 21 -8.47 -5.93 -3.53
CA PHE A 21 -7.34 -6.54 -4.22
C PHE A 21 -6.94 -7.83 -3.53
N ALA A 22 -6.73 -8.89 -4.30
CA ALA A 22 -6.13 -10.12 -3.79
C ALA A 22 -4.70 -9.82 -3.32
N LEU A 23 -4.33 -10.30 -2.13
CA LEU A 23 -3.01 -10.02 -1.58
C LEU A 23 -1.87 -10.63 -2.40
N ASP A 24 -2.15 -11.69 -3.17
CA ASP A 24 -1.17 -12.37 -4.02
C ASP A 24 -0.81 -11.55 -5.27
N ASP A 25 -1.71 -10.67 -5.72
CA ASP A 25 -1.47 -9.77 -6.87
C ASP A 25 -0.67 -8.52 -6.49
N LEU A 26 -0.55 -8.24 -5.19
CA LEU A 26 0.08 -7.02 -4.68
C LEU A 26 1.59 -7.17 -4.56
N ILE A 27 2.32 -6.14 -5.01
CA ILE A 27 3.76 -6.05 -4.86
C ILE A 27 4.09 -4.90 -3.90
N CYS A 28 4.58 -5.25 -2.72
CA CYS A 28 5.16 -4.27 -1.81
C CYS A 28 6.48 -3.75 -2.40
N ILE A 29 6.63 -2.42 -2.40
CA ILE A 29 7.82 -1.79 -2.96
C ILE A 29 9.06 -1.99 -2.06
N PRO A 30 8.98 -1.76 -0.73
CA PRO A 30 10.07 -2.09 0.18
C PRO A 30 10.17 -3.62 0.39
N PRO A 31 11.37 -4.13 0.73
CA PRO A 31 11.55 -5.53 1.10
C PRO A 31 10.87 -5.85 2.44
N ASP A 32 10.50 -7.11 2.63
CA ASP A 32 9.77 -7.58 3.81
C ASP A 32 10.55 -7.35 5.11
N GLU A 33 11.87 -7.58 5.12
CA GLU A 33 12.73 -7.30 6.29
C GLU A 33 12.63 -5.83 6.74
N TRP A 34 12.58 -4.91 5.76
CA TRP A 34 12.41 -3.48 6.06
C TRP A 34 11.01 -3.21 6.62
N LEU A 35 9.98 -3.85 6.07
CA LEU A 35 8.61 -3.71 6.56
C LEU A 35 8.50 -4.21 8.00
N GLU A 36 8.99 -5.41 8.28
CA GLU A 36 8.99 -6.02 9.61
C GLU A 36 9.70 -5.13 10.64
N LYS A 37 10.92 -4.66 10.32
CA LYS A 37 11.67 -3.76 11.21
C LYS A 37 10.85 -2.50 11.54
N ARG A 38 10.24 -1.87 10.54
CA ARG A 38 9.43 -0.66 10.73
C ARG A 38 8.09 -0.95 11.40
N MET A 39 7.53 -2.14 11.26
CA MET A 39 6.32 -2.56 11.97
C MET A 39 6.57 -2.57 13.48
N LYS A 40 7.68 -3.18 13.90
CA LYS A 40 8.12 -3.25 15.30
C LYS A 40 8.50 -1.89 15.87
N GLU A 41 9.31 -1.12 15.12
CA GLU A 41 9.82 0.20 15.56
C GLU A 41 8.71 1.19 15.97
N PHE A 42 7.55 1.15 15.32
CA PHE A 42 6.44 2.08 15.59
C PHE A 42 5.17 1.43 16.12
N GLY A 43 5.22 0.15 16.53
CA GLY A 43 4.06 -0.54 17.11
C GLY A 43 2.87 -0.67 16.16
N TYR A 44 3.12 -0.82 14.86
CA TYR A 44 2.04 -0.97 13.87
C TYR A 44 1.23 -2.25 14.07
N GLU A 45 1.85 -3.32 14.58
CA GLU A 45 1.14 -4.58 14.83
C GLU A 45 0.01 -4.40 15.84
N ASP A 46 0.31 -3.76 16.97
CA ASP A 46 -0.69 -3.49 18.01
C ASP A 46 -1.75 -2.52 17.51
N SER A 47 -1.32 -1.50 16.75
CA SER A 47 -2.23 -0.56 16.10
C SER A 47 -3.23 -1.28 15.20
N PHE A 48 -2.78 -2.16 14.30
CA PHE A 48 -3.67 -2.88 13.40
C PHE A 48 -4.51 -3.93 14.11
N LYS A 49 -3.99 -4.61 15.14
CA LYS A 49 -4.77 -5.57 15.95
C LYS A 49 -5.94 -4.89 16.67
N LYS A 50 -5.71 -3.68 17.21
CA LYS A 50 -6.70 -2.96 18.03
C LYS A 50 -7.63 -2.07 17.21
N HIS A 51 -7.07 -1.38 16.23
CA HIS A 51 -7.77 -0.34 15.46
C HIS A 51 -8.03 -0.72 14.01
N GLY A 52 -7.51 -1.86 13.53
CA GLY A 52 -7.68 -2.28 12.14
C GLY A 52 -6.97 -1.35 11.14
N MET A 53 -7.44 -1.38 9.89
CA MET A 53 -6.93 -0.53 8.82
C MET A 53 -7.67 0.80 8.81
N LYS A 54 -6.99 1.91 9.13
CA LYS A 54 -7.65 3.22 9.13
C LYS A 54 -8.09 3.69 7.73
N TYR A 55 -7.18 3.64 6.76
CA TYR A 55 -7.42 4.11 5.39
C TYR A 55 -7.16 2.99 4.37
N PRO A 56 -7.75 3.04 3.15
CA PRO A 56 -7.45 2.09 2.08
C PRO A 56 -6.01 2.23 1.54
N ILE A 57 -5.49 1.18 0.91
CA ILE A 57 -4.19 1.25 0.19
C ILE A 57 -4.34 1.97 -1.15
N SER A 58 -3.22 2.31 -1.81
CA SER A 58 -3.25 2.75 -3.21
C SER A 58 -2.30 1.92 -4.07
N VAL A 59 -2.78 1.50 -5.23
CA VAL A 59 -2.08 0.59 -6.15
C VAL A 59 -2.14 1.08 -7.59
N SER A 60 -1.12 0.76 -8.38
CA SER A 60 -1.17 0.93 -9.84
C SER A 60 -0.53 -0.29 -10.51
N THR A 61 -0.75 -0.44 -11.82
CA THR A 61 0.04 -1.37 -12.62
C THR A 61 1.47 -0.86 -12.77
N GLY A 62 2.40 -1.75 -13.13
CA GLY A 62 3.78 -1.40 -13.49
C GLY A 62 3.93 -0.73 -14.85
N GLU A 63 2.85 -0.59 -15.62
CA GLU A 63 2.86 -0.17 -17.03
C GLU A 63 2.99 1.35 -17.21
N HIS A 64 2.65 2.13 -16.17
CA HIS A 64 2.71 3.58 -16.26
C HIS A 64 4.17 4.08 -16.26
N ASP A 65 4.48 5.04 -17.14
CA ASP A 65 5.83 5.61 -17.27
C ASP A 65 6.36 6.20 -15.95
N TRP A 66 5.49 6.85 -15.17
CA TRP A 66 5.86 7.43 -13.87
C TRP A 66 6.22 6.37 -12.82
N VAL A 67 5.72 5.15 -12.98
CA VAL A 67 6.04 4.00 -12.15
C VAL A 67 7.42 3.48 -12.54
N LEU A 68 7.66 3.25 -13.82
CA LEU A 68 8.96 2.84 -14.35
C LEU A 68 10.08 3.83 -13.99
N GLU A 69 9.84 5.14 -14.16
CA GLU A 69 10.79 6.21 -13.80
C GLU A 69 11.20 6.10 -12.32
N ARG A 70 10.22 5.90 -11.43
CA ARG A 70 10.47 5.74 -9.99
C ARG A 70 11.37 4.53 -9.71
N PHE A 71 11.08 3.39 -10.33
CA PHE A 71 11.83 2.16 -10.08
C PHE A 71 13.26 2.25 -10.62
N LYS A 72 13.45 2.82 -11.82
CA LYS A 72 14.78 3.08 -12.41
C LYS A 72 15.62 4.02 -11.54
N ARG A 73 15.05 5.16 -11.12
CA ARG A 73 15.76 6.16 -10.30
C ARG A 73 16.23 5.65 -8.95
N LYS A 74 15.52 4.67 -8.40
CA LYS A 74 15.83 4.09 -7.08
C LYS A 74 16.59 2.78 -7.15
N ASN A 75 16.98 2.34 -8.36
CA ASN A 75 17.62 1.05 -8.63
C ASN A 75 16.93 -0.11 -7.90
N LEU A 76 15.59 -0.13 -7.96
CA LEU A 76 14.79 -1.10 -7.22
C LEU A 76 14.75 -2.43 -7.97
N PRO A 77 14.73 -3.58 -7.25
CA PRO A 77 14.81 -4.94 -7.85
C PRO A 77 13.54 -5.38 -8.59
N HIS A 78 12.64 -4.43 -8.84
CA HIS A 78 11.36 -4.63 -9.51
C HIS A 78 11.45 -4.35 -11.02
N VAL A 79 12.61 -3.92 -11.51
CA VAL A 79 12.90 -3.77 -12.94
C VAL A 79 13.72 -4.96 -13.41
N VAL A 80 13.24 -5.67 -14.42
CA VAL A 80 13.93 -6.76 -15.12
C VAL A 80 13.91 -6.43 -16.61
N ASP A 81 15.06 -6.47 -17.27
CA ASP A 81 15.21 -6.16 -18.71
C ASP A 81 14.57 -4.82 -19.12
N GLY A 82 14.71 -3.80 -18.27
CA GLY A 82 14.19 -2.46 -18.51
C GLY A 82 12.67 -2.30 -18.34
N LYS A 83 11.95 -3.37 -17.96
CA LYS A 83 10.51 -3.37 -17.67
C LYS A 83 10.23 -3.62 -16.20
N VAL A 84 9.16 -3.04 -15.68
CA VAL A 84 8.68 -3.33 -14.33
C VAL A 84 8.04 -4.73 -14.34
N LYS A 85 8.27 -5.55 -13.30
CA LYS A 85 7.62 -6.86 -13.17
C LYS A 85 6.08 -6.69 -13.23
N PRO A 86 5.34 -7.61 -13.87
CA PRO A 86 3.88 -7.56 -13.83
C PRO A 86 3.35 -7.67 -12.41
N GLY A 87 2.31 -6.90 -12.09
CA GLY A 87 1.64 -6.91 -10.79
C GLY A 87 1.12 -5.55 -10.36
N LEU A 88 0.45 -5.52 -9.20
CA LEU A 88 -0.14 -4.31 -8.63
C LEU A 88 0.77 -3.73 -7.55
N TYR A 89 1.40 -2.60 -7.85
CA TYR A 89 2.40 -2.00 -6.98
C TYR A 89 1.78 -1.14 -5.88
N VAL A 90 2.16 -1.39 -4.63
CA VAL A 90 1.61 -0.68 -3.48
C VAL A 90 2.33 0.66 -3.26
N HIS A 91 1.66 1.76 -3.61
CA HIS A 91 2.20 3.11 -3.48
C HIS A 91 2.05 3.67 -2.08
N SER A 92 0.94 3.37 -1.42
CA SER A 92 0.67 3.70 -0.01
C SER A 92 0.10 2.47 0.71
N GLY A 93 0.47 2.29 1.98
CA GLY A 93 -0.06 1.19 2.78
C GLY A 93 0.68 -0.15 2.73
N ASN A 94 1.94 -0.17 2.28
CA ASN A 94 2.78 -1.39 2.28
C ASN A 94 2.75 -2.18 3.61
N LYS A 95 2.76 -1.48 4.75
CA LYS A 95 2.66 -2.10 6.08
C LYS A 95 1.32 -2.79 6.34
N ARG A 96 0.21 -2.26 5.80
CA ARG A 96 -1.12 -2.85 5.90
C ARG A 96 -1.20 -4.14 5.08
N VAL A 97 -0.62 -4.14 3.89
CA VAL A 97 -0.49 -5.34 3.04
C VAL A 97 0.35 -6.40 3.74
N TYR A 98 1.53 -6.03 4.26
CA TYR A 98 2.39 -6.93 5.00
C TYR A 98 1.65 -7.55 6.19
N TRP A 99 1.01 -6.73 7.04
CA TRP A 99 0.25 -7.23 8.19
C TRP A 99 -0.93 -8.12 7.78
N ALA A 100 -1.66 -7.77 6.73
CA ALA A 100 -2.77 -8.57 6.21
C ALA A 100 -2.32 -9.99 5.83
N ARG A 101 -1.18 -10.11 5.13
CA ARG A 101 -0.57 -11.40 4.78
C ARG A 101 -0.24 -12.24 6.01
N GLN A 102 0.39 -11.62 7.02
CA GLN A 102 0.78 -12.32 8.25
C GLN A 102 -0.43 -12.78 9.09
N ASN A 103 -1.61 -12.18 8.89
CA ASN A 103 -2.80 -12.43 9.72
C ASN A 103 -3.92 -13.19 8.97
N GLY A 104 -3.56 -13.92 7.91
CA GLY A 104 -4.45 -14.82 7.18
C GLY A 104 -5.56 -14.12 6.39
N TYR A 105 -5.38 -12.84 6.06
CA TYR A 105 -6.25 -12.18 5.10
C TYR A 105 -5.94 -12.69 3.68
N THR A 106 -6.92 -12.58 2.81
CA THR A 106 -6.82 -12.95 1.39
C THR A 106 -6.92 -11.74 0.48
N HIS A 107 -7.59 -10.68 0.94
CA HIS A 107 -7.85 -9.46 0.18
C HIS A 107 -7.74 -8.24 1.08
N ILE A 108 -7.57 -7.07 0.46
CA ILE A 108 -7.48 -5.77 1.14
C ILE A 108 -8.13 -4.68 0.29
N GLU A 109 -8.79 -3.72 0.95
CA GLU A 109 -9.36 -2.57 0.26
C GLU A 109 -8.32 -1.53 -0.15
N GLY A 110 -8.49 -1.01 -1.36
CA GLY A 110 -7.65 0.06 -1.88
C GLY A 110 -8.30 0.83 -3.02
N TYR A 111 -7.51 1.76 -3.57
CA TYR A 111 -7.81 2.51 -4.77
C TYR A 111 -6.85 2.11 -5.89
N MET A 112 -7.38 1.84 -7.08
CA MET A 112 -6.59 1.84 -8.31
C MET A 112 -6.28 3.29 -8.71
N ILE A 113 -5.01 3.61 -8.90
CA ILE A 113 -4.55 4.92 -9.34
C ILE A 113 -3.79 4.79 -10.66
N ASN A 114 -4.03 5.72 -11.58
CA ASN A 114 -3.44 5.69 -12.92
C ASN A 114 -2.44 6.84 -13.10
N GLU A 115 -2.66 7.98 -12.44
CA GLU A 115 -1.85 9.18 -12.59
C GLU A 115 -0.89 9.41 -11.40
N ARG A 116 0.21 10.12 -11.67
CA ARG A 116 1.22 10.46 -10.64
C ARG A 116 0.64 11.37 -9.56
N GLU A 117 -0.30 12.23 -9.93
CA GLU A 117 -1.01 13.19 -9.08
C GLU A 117 -1.90 12.45 -8.08
N ASP A 118 -2.54 11.36 -8.51
CA ASP A 118 -3.37 10.51 -7.65
C ASP A 118 -2.54 9.85 -6.55
N LYS A 119 -1.32 9.43 -6.87
CA LYS A 119 -0.37 8.94 -5.86
C LYS A 119 -0.04 10.03 -4.83
N ALA A 120 0.18 11.27 -5.27
CA ALA A 120 0.49 12.37 -4.36
C ALA A 120 -0.70 12.67 -3.43
N MET A 121 -1.91 12.71 -4.00
CA MET A 121 -3.15 12.95 -3.27
C MET A 121 -3.47 11.83 -2.26
N THR A 122 -3.43 10.57 -2.70
CA THR A 122 -3.66 9.42 -1.80
C THR A 122 -2.67 9.43 -0.65
N ARG A 123 -1.38 9.74 -0.91
CA ARG A 123 -0.39 9.87 0.15
C ARG A 123 -0.69 11.03 1.10
N ALA A 124 -1.04 12.21 0.59
CA ALA A 124 -1.29 13.39 1.41
C ALA A 124 -2.48 13.20 2.38
N HIS A 125 -3.52 12.48 1.95
CA HIS A 125 -4.75 12.31 2.74
C HIS A 125 -4.83 11.00 3.54
N THR A 126 -3.85 10.10 3.40
CA THR A 126 -3.82 8.84 4.16
C THR A 126 -2.55 8.68 5.01
N HIS A 127 -1.66 9.69 5.00
CA HIS A 127 -0.46 9.66 5.82
C HIS A 127 -0.80 9.92 7.29
N ILE A 128 -0.32 9.02 8.15
CA ILE A 128 -0.32 9.17 9.60
C ILE A 128 1.15 9.26 10.01
N SER A 129 1.51 10.34 10.69
CA SER A 129 2.87 10.50 11.23
C SER A 129 3.13 9.46 12.32
N HIS A 130 4.38 9.04 12.49
CA HIS A 130 4.69 7.91 13.39
C HIS A 130 4.31 8.16 14.86
N ASP A 131 4.38 9.42 15.29
CA ASP A 131 3.97 9.89 16.62
C ASP A 131 2.44 9.83 16.84
N ARG A 132 1.65 9.76 15.76
CA ARG A 132 0.17 9.76 15.78
C ARG A 132 -0.44 8.41 15.39
N ILE A 133 0.37 7.37 15.28
CA ILE A 133 -0.14 6.02 15.06
C ILE A 133 -1.04 5.67 16.27
N PRO A 134 -2.31 5.26 16.03
CA PRO A 134 -3.20 4.86 17.11
C PRO A 134 -2.59 3.71 17.92
N LYS A 135 -2.50 3.88 19.24
CA LYS A 135 -1.96 2.88 20.18
C LYS A 135 -3.07 2.09 20.88
#